data_AF-A0A6I1NRT1-F1
#
_entry.id   AF-A0A6I1NRT1-F1
#
_cell.length_a   1.000
_cell.length_b   1.000
_cell.length_c   1.000
_cell.angle_alpha   90.00
_cell.angle_beta   90.00
_cell.angle_gamma   90.00
#
_symmetry.space_group_name_H-M   'P 1'
#
loop_
_entity.id
_entity.type
_entity.pdbx_description
1 polymer ?
#
loop_
_entity_poly.entity_id
_entity_poly.type
_entity_poly.pdbx_seq_one_letter_code
_entity_poly.pdbx_strand_id
1 'polypeptide(L)' 'MTRLLTQEQEAEADRVAGEHATLRDRAAAAGYGNKLSDDDVAELRTEMSILSSQYFDLTGEVLK' A
#
# COMPACT_ATOMS: atom_id res chain seq x y z
N MET A 1 16.76 13.85 -8.46
CA MET A 1 17.74 13.49 -7.42
C MET A 1 17.34 12.10 -6.96
N THR A 2 18.00 11.05 -7.44
CA THR A 2 17.66 9.67 -7.04
C THR A 2 18.15 9.49 -5.62
N ARG A 3 17.23 9.35 -4.65
CA ARG A 3 17.59 9.12 -3.25
C ARG A 3 18.11 7.69 -3.16
N LEU A 4 19.40 7.53 -2.90
CA LEU A 4 19.97 6.20 -2.62
C LEU A 4 19.47 5.77 -1.24
N LEU A 5 18.67 4.72 -1.21
CA LEU A 5 18.18 4.10 0.02
C LEU A 5 19.29 3.26 0.64
N THR A 6 19.26 3.13 1.97
CA THR A 6 20.04 2.09 2.65
C THR A 6 19.39 0.72 2.44
N GLN A 7 20.13 -0.38 2.63
CA GLN A 7 19.55 -1.73 2.55
C GLN A 7 18.36 -1.94 3.49
N GLU A 8 18.36 -1.31 4.66
CA GLU A 8 17.24 -1.34 5.61
C GLU A 8 16.03 -0.59 5.06
N GLN A 9 16.25 0.55 4.41
CA GLN A 9 15.17 1.32 3.77
C GLN A 9 14.63 0.61 2.52
N GLU A 10 15.47 -0.09 1.75
CA GLU A 10 15.01 -0.91 0.63
C GLU A 10 14.13 -2.07 1.13
N ALA A 11 14.56 -2.79 2.17
CA ALA A 11 13.79 -3.88 2.76
C ALA A 11 12.44 -3.40 3.32
N GLU A 12 12.41 -2.23 3.98
CA GLU A 12 11.16 -1.66 4.47
C GLU A 12 10.26 -1.16 3.34
N ALA A 13 10.82 -0.58 2.27
CA ALA A 13 10.08 -0.18 1.09
C ALA A 13 9.41 -1.39 0.41
N ASP A 14 10.15 -2.49 0.27
CA ASP A 14 9.62 -3.75 -0.28
C ASP A 14 8.51 -4.33 0.60
N ARG A 15 8.65 -4.25 1.93
CA ARG A 15 7.61 -4.68 2.88
C ARG A 15 6.34 -3.87 2.72
N VAL A 16 6.45 -2.55 2.72
CA VAL A 16 5.30 -1.62 2.58
C VAL A 16 4.62 -1.81 1.23
N ALA A 17 5.40 -1.97 0.14
CA ALA A 17 4.85 -2.23 -1.19
C ALA A 17 4.10 -3.57 -1.25
N GLY A 18 4.62 -4.62 -0.60
CA GLY A 18 3.98 -5.92 -0.50
C GLY A 18 2.67 -5.90 0.30
N GLU A 19 2.64 -5.18 1.42
CA GLU A 19 1.44 -4.98 2.23
C GLU A 19 0.37 -4.20 1.45
N HIS A 20 0.76 -3.14 0.74
CA HIS A 20 -0.13 -2.36 -0.11
C HIS A 20 -0.75 -3.22 -1.24
N ALA A 21 0.07 -4.03 -1.91
CA ALA A 21 -0.41 -4.95 -2.96
C ALA A 21 -1.40 -5.99 -2.40
N THR A 22 -1.12 -6.53 -1.21
CA THR A 22 -2.00 -7.50 -0.55
C THR A 22 -3.36 -6.88 -0.21
N LEU A 23 -3.39 -5.66 0.32
CA LEU A 23 -4.63 -4.94 0.60
C LEU A 23 -5.41 -4.62 -0.68
N ARG A 24 -4.72 -4.22 -1.75
CA ARG A 24 -5.34 -3.99 -3.06
C ARG A 24 -6.01 -5.25 -3.60
N ASP A 25 -5.32 -6.39 -3.53
CA ASP A 25 -5.85 -7.66 -4.01
C ASP A 25 -7.03 -8.14 -3.15
N ARG A 26 -6.98 -7.92 -1.83
CA ARG A 26 -8.09 -8.19 -0.92
C ARG A 26 -9.31 -7.32 -1.24
N ALA A 27 -9.11 -6.02 -1.47
CA ALA A 27 -10.16 -5.09 -1.85
C ALA A 27 -10.79 -5.48 -3.20
N ALA A 28 -9.97 -5.87 -4.18
CA ALA A 28 -10.44 -6.35 -5.48
C ALA A 28 -11.25 -7.63 -5.36
N ALA A 29 -10.73 -8.65 -4.66
CA ALA A 29 -11.41 -9.94 -4.46
C ALA A 29 -12.74 -9.79 -3.71
N ALA A 30 -12.77 -8.88 -2.73
CA ALA A 30 -13.98 -8.52 -2.02
C ALA A 30 -15.02 -7.80 -2.89
N GLY A 31 -14.58 -6.85 -3.71
CA GLY A 31 -15.43 -6.11 -4.64
C GLY A 31 -16.08 -7.03 -5.68
N TYR A 32 -15.33 -8.01 -6.22
CA TYR A 32 -15.89 -9.02 -7.13
C TYR A 32 -16.91 -9.94 -6.46
N GLY A 33 -16.74 -10.23 -5.17
CA GLY A 33 -17.65 -11.10 -4.41
C GLY A 33 -18.85 -10.37 -3.79
N ASN A 34 -18.89 -9.04 -3.87
CA ASN A 34 -19.82 -8.17 -3.11
C ASN A 34 -19.81 -8.47 -1.60
N LYS A 35 -18.64 -8.85 -1.06
CA LYS A 35 -18.47 -9.36 0.31
C LYS A 35 -18.11 -8.28 1.34
N LEU A 36 -17.78 -7.09 0.88
CA LEU A 36 -17.44 -5.95 1.73
C LEU A 36 -18.51 -4.88 1.58
N SER A 37 -18.81 -4.23 2.70
CA SER A 37 -19.61 -3.01 2.72
C SER A 37 -18.80 -1.82 2.18
N ASP A 38 -19.48 -0.72 1.88
CA ASP A 38 -18.82 0.54 1.51
C ASP A 38 -17.87 1.04 2.61
N ASP A 39 -18.21 0.78 3.88
CA ASP A 39 -17.39 1.15 5.04
C ASP A 39 -16.09 0.32 5.08
N ASP A 40 -16.16 -0.99 4.84
CA ASP A 40 -14.97 -1.85 4.80
C ASP A 40 -14.05 -1.47 3.62
N VAL A 41 -14.64 -1.10 2.47
CA VAL A 41 -13.89 -0.60 1.31
C VAL A 41 -13.23 0.75 1.64
N ALA A 42 -13.89 1.62 2.40
CA ALA A 42 -13.33 2.89 2.85
C ALA A 42 -12.18 2.70 3.84
N GLU A 43 -12.28 1.73 4.75
CA GLU A 43 -11.21 1.36 5.67
C GLU A 43 -9.98 0.84 4.91
N LEU A 44 -10.17 -0.10 3.97
CA LEU A 44 -9.08 -0.63 3.14
C LEU A 44 -8.39 0.47 2.32
N ARG A 45 -9.15 1.42 1.76
CA ARG A 45 -8.57 2.57 1.05
C ARG A 45 -7.78 3.49 1.98
N THR A 46 -8.23 3.65 3.22
CA THR A 46 -7.51 4.44 4.22
C THR A 46 -6.19 3.78 4.57
N GLU A 47 -6.18 2.46 4.84
CA GLU A 47 -4.95 1.70 5.08
C GLU A 47 -3.99 1.76 3.89
N MET A 48 -4.49 1.56 2.67
CA MET A 48 -3.67 1.71 1.45
C MET A 48 -3.08 3.11 1.31
N SER A 49 -3.83 4.16 1.64
CA SER A 49 -3.32 5.53 1.60
C SER A 49 -2.21 5.76 2.64
N ILE A 50 -2.31 5.14 3.82
CA ILE A 50 -1.26 5.23 4.84
C ILE A 50 0.01 4.54 4.34
N LEU A 51 -0.10 3.32 3.79
CA LEU A 51 1.05 2.60 3.23
C LEU A 51 1.69 3.35 2.05
N SER A 52 0.87 3.94 1.16
CA SER A 52 1.38 4.77 0.07
C SER A 52 2.14 5.99 0.56
N SER A 53 1.68 6.64 1.64
CA SER A 53 2.40 7.77 2.24
C SER A 53 3.70 7.33 2.88
N GLN A 54 3.71 6.21 3.62
CA GLN A 54 4.93 5.65 4.22
C GLN A 54 5.98 5.31 3.15
N TYR A 55 5.55 4.68 2.06
CA TYR A 55 6.44 4.37 0.95
C TYR A 55 6.98 5.64 0.28
N PHE A 56 6.16 6.68 0.12
CA PHE A 56 6.60 7.95 -0.43
C PHE A 56 7.61 8.67 0.48
N ASP A 57 7.37 8.69 1.78
CA ASP A 57 8.31 9.31 2.74
C ASP A 57 9.67 8.60 2.74
N LEU A 58 9.65 7.28 2.54
CA LEU A 58 10.82 6.42 2.49
C LEU A 58 11.59 6.59 1.16
N THR A 59 10.90 6.43 0.03
CA THR A 59 11.50 6.29 -1.30
C THR A 59 11.45 7.57 -2.16
N GLY A 60 10.51 8.46 -1.88
CA GLY A 60 10.15 9.60 -2.75
C GLY A 60 9.29 9.22 -3.95
N GLU A 61 8.84 7.97 -4.05
CA GLU A 61 8.03 7.44 -5.14
C GLU A 61 6.59 7.13 -4.68
N VAL A 62 5.66 7.14 -5.63
CA VAL A 62 4.23 6.89 -5.36
C VAL A 62 3.87 5.47 -5.77
N LEU A 63 3.29 4.70 -4.85
CA LEU A 63 2.72 3.37 -5.15
C LEU A 63 1.46 3.51 -6.00
N LYS A 64 1.30 2.60 -6.97
CA LYS A 64 0.17 2.61 -7.94
C LYS A 64 -0.73 1.39 -7.78
#